data_AF-A0A8C1IJZ6-F1
#
_entry.id   AF-A0A8C1IJZ6-F1
#
_cell.length_a   1.000
_cell.length_b   1.000
_cell.length_c   1.000
_cell.angle_alpha   90.00
_cell.angle_beta   90.00
_cell.angle_gamma   90.00
#
_symmetry.space_group_name_H-M   'P 1'
#
loop_
_entity.id
_entity.type
_entity.pdbx_description
1 polymer ?
#
loop_
_entity_poly.entity_id
_entity_poly.type
_entity_poly.pdbx_seq_one_letter_code
_entity_poly.pdbx_strand_id
1 'polypeptide(L)'
;MTHWFHRNPLKATAPVSFNLYGVASSPAANKICNDLRTARARLLDMFTDATCTPEIMKKSSDEYFSLIQGFILPLDGTTQENKLRFIQNFKWTDTLQGNITSAQQDAVFELVSMAFNVAIWYSKFASRLETHIPRLITPAEKGRDLEPRVIDTYIVQSQAEAQEVTIARAIELKHNASLIAALSFETANFYQKADHTLNTLDPECSSKWKKYLQLKQHFYMAYAHCYHGQTLLAGDKCGEAIRSLQEAEKFYSRAEALCKEYRQMKGPGSTAKPSEQLFFKKLGTFIKNTLEKCQRENSFIYFHKVPAEAPALELKASYGLAEPTPFELPPLSAQCTPEVYATFDLTKGPKEDKAKAKHDEEIKPVKEPDLKPQKDTGCVVS
;
A
#
# COMPACT_ATOMS: atom_id res chain seq x y z
N MET A 1 -15.71 -13.64 -1.45
CA MET A 1 -14.47 -14.44 -1.53
C MET A 1 -13.56 -14.02 -0.39
N THR A 2 -12.69 -14.90 0.11
CA THR A 2 -11.64 -14.48 1.06
C THR A 2 -10.44 -13.97 0.27
N HIS A 3 -9.82 -12.83 0.60
CA HIS A 3 -8.60 -12.33 -0.02
C HIS A 3 -7.45 -12.43 0.95
N TRP A 4 -6.23 -12.52 0.42
CA TRP A 4 -5.01 -12.46 1.21
C TRP A 4 -4.11 -11.37 0.67
N PHE A 5 -3.70 -10.45 1.54
CA PHE A 5 -2.82 -9.35 1.17
C PHE A 5 -1.62 -9.28 2.08
N HIS A 6 -0.43 -9.25 1.48
CA HIS A 6 0.81 -9.00 2.20
C HIS A 6 0.88 -7.52 2.60
N ARG A 7 1.33 -7.27 3.83
CA ARG A 7 1.67 -5.95 4.32
C ARG A 7 3.10 -5.96 4.87
N ASN A 8 3.84 -4.93 4.50
CA ASN A 8 5.05 -4.57 5.22
C ASN A 8 4.64 -3.83 6.52
N PRO A 9 5.49 -3.84 7.56
CA PRO A 9 5.17 -3.20 8.83
C PRO A 9 5.00 -1.68 8.68
N LEU A 10 4.18 -1.09 9.55
CA LEU A 10 4.07 0.35 9.70
C LEU A 10 5.41 0.99 10.10
N LYS A 11 5.62 2.24 9.68
CA LYS A 11 6.79 3.03 10.09
C LYS A 11 6.65 3.39 11.57
N ALA A 12 7.74 3.30 12.32
CA ALA A 12 7.84 3.78 13.69
C ALA A 12 8.58 5.11 13.72
N THR A 13 8.33 5.93 14.74
CA THR A 13 8.95 7.25 14.88
C THR A 13 9.37 7.54 16.31
N ALA A 14 10.36 8.41 16.46
CA ALA A 14 10.74 8.92 17.77
C ALA A 14 9.62 9.82 18.34
N PRO A 15 9.42 9.84 19.67
CA PRO A 15 8.55 10.82 20.31
C PRO A 15 9.05 12.24 20.06
N VAL A 16 8.13 13.16 19.76
CA VAL A 16 8.43 14.59 19.54
C VAL A 16 7.62 15.41 20.53
N SER A 17 8.30 16.21 21.34
CA SER A 17 7.67 17.03 22.39
C SER A 17 7.11 18.36 21.87
N PHE A 18 7.59 18.83 20.72
CA PHE A 18 7.35 20.19 20.19
C PHE A 18 7.64 21.30 21.22
N ASN A 19 8.53 21.04 22.19
CA ASN A 19 8.93 22.08 23.14
C ASN A 19 9.98 22.98 22.49
N LEU A 20 9.54 24.11 21.94
CA LEU A 20 10.40 25.05 21.22
C LEU A 20 11.04 26.11 22.14
N TYR A 21 10.92 25.95 23.47
CA TYR A 21 11.57 26.78 24.48
C TYR A 21 11.44 28.29 24.21
N GLY A 22 12.57 29.01 24.13
CA GLY A 22 12.61 30.46 23.93
C GLY A 22 12.02 30.93 22.60
N VAL A 23 11.87 30.02 21.62
CA VAL A 23 11.27 30.33 20.32
C VAL A 23 9.76 30.53 20.45
N ALA A 24 9.06 29.67 21.19
CA ALA A 24 7.62 29.77 21.42
C ALA A 24 7.32 30.42 22.77
N SER A 25 7.40 31.75 22.85
CA SER A 25 7.25 32.47 24.12
C SER A 25 5.83 32.99 24.40
N SER A 26 4.97 33.09 23.39
CA SER A 26 3.59 33.56 23.57
C SER A 26 2.65 32.42 24.02
N PRO A 27 1.55 32.72 24.75
CA PRO A 27 0.55 31.70 25.10
C PRO A 27 -0.05 31.00 23.88
N ALA A 28 -0.27 31.73 22.78
CA ALA A 28 -0.80 31.18 21.54
C ALA A 28 0.19 30.24 20.83
N ALA A 29 1.48 30.62 20.75
CA ALA A 29 2.52 29.75 20.19
C ALA A 29 2.69 28.46 21.02
N ASN A 30 2.71 28.58 22.34
CA ASN A 30 2.76 27.43 23.24
C ASN A 30 1.54 26.51 23.09
N LYS A 31 0.36 27.07 22.86
CA LYS A 31 -0.85 26.29 22.60
C LYS A 31 -0.71 25.47 21.31
N ILE A 32 -0.23 26.07 20.21
CA ILE A 32 0.01 25.34 18.94
C ILE A 32 0.97 24.18 19.14
N CYS A 33 2.08 24.39 19.86
CA CYS A 33 3.04 23.33 20.16
C CYS A 33 2.44 22.18 20.97
N ASN A 34 1.62 22.50 21.98
CA ASN A 34 0.93 21.49 22.80
C ASN A 34 -0.12 20.72 22.00
N ASP A 35 -0.88 21.42 21.15
CA ASP A 35 -1.89 20.83 20.27
C ASP A 35 -1.21 19.91 19.23
N LEU A 36 -0.09 20.33 18.64
CA LEU A 36 0.74 19.52 17.73
C LEU A 36 1.21 18.22 18.40
N ARG A 37 1.77 18.32 19.62
CA ARG A 37 2.21 17.14 20.39
C ARG A 37 1.06 16.17 20.64
N THR A 38 -0.09 16.70 21.04
CA THR A 38 -1.26 15.90 21.42
C THR A 38 -1.90 15.25 20.19
N ALA A 39 -2.10 16.00 19.12
CA ALA A 39 -2.65 15.50 17.86
C ALA A 39 -1.73 14.44 17.23
N ARG A 40 -0.40 14.64 17.27
CA ARG A 40 0.57 13.66 16.79
C ARG A 40 0.50 12.35 17.57
N ALA A 41 0.51 12.41 18.90
CA ALA A 41 0.42 11.23 19.75
C ALA A 41 -0.88 10.46 19.50
N ARG A 42 -2.00 11.20 19.45
CA ARG A 42 -3.31 10.62 19.15
C ARG A 42 -3.33 9.89 17.80
N LEU A 43 -2.82 10.52 16.74
CA LEU A 43 -2.77 9.88 15.42
C LEU A 43 -1.91 8.61 15.42
N LEU A 44 -0.76 8.64 16.11
CA LEU A 44 0.11 7.46 16.24
C LEU A 44 -0.60 6.31 16.96
N ASP A 45 -1.35 6.59 18.03
CA ASP A 45 -2.12 5.58 18.75
C ASP A 45 -3.18 4.91 17.84
N MET A 46 -3.83 5.71 16.97
CA MET A 46 -4.85 5.22 16.03
C MET A 46 -4.32 4.20 15.03
N PHE A 47 -3.02 4.19 14.70
CA PHE A 47 -2.47 3.19 13.77
C PHE A 47 -2.50 1.77 14.33
N THR A 48 -2.48 1.62 15.66
CA THR A 48 -2.48 0.31 16.33
C THR A 48 -3.78 -0.01 17.07
N ASP A 49 -4.72 0.93 17.08
CA ASP A 49 -6.03 0.75 17.68
C ASP A 49 -6.93 -0.09 16.77
N ALA A 50 -7.26 -1.30 17.21
CA ALA A 50 -8.12 -2.23 16.49
C ALA A 50 -9.59 -1.74 16.35
N THR A 51 -9.98 -0.71 17.10
CA THR A 51 -11.31 -0.09 17.02
C THR A 51 -11.36 1.15 16.12
N CYS A 52 -10.21 1.56 15.57
CA CYS A 52 -10.14 2.74 14.70
C CYS A 52 -10.90 2.51 13.38
N THR A 53 -11.83 3.42 13.06
CA THR A 53 -12.58 3.42 11.80
C THR A 53 -11.99 4.43 10.80
N PRO A 54 -12.31 4.32 9.50
CA PRO A 54 -11.92 5.31 8.49
C PRO A 54 -12.25 6.76 8.87
N GLU A 55 -13.37 6.98 9.55
CA GLU A 55 -13.82 8.30 10.01
C GLU A 55 -12.95 8.82 11.17
N ILE A 56 -12.60 7.94 12.12
CA ILE A 56 -11.72 8.28 13.25
C ILE A 56 -10.30 8.58 12.76
N MET A 57 -9.78 7.76 11.83
CA MET A 57 -8.48 7.98 11.21
C MET A 57 -8.46 9.29 10.42
N LYS A 58 -9.48 9.57 9.61
CA LYS A 58 -9.60 10.83 8.87
C LYS A 58 -9.62 12.03 9.83
N LYS A 59 -10.43 11.98 10.88
CA LYS A 59 -10.50 13.06 11.86
C LYS A 59 -9.14 13.32 12.54
N SER A 60 -8.48 12.25 13.00
CA SER A 60 -7.20 12.37 13.72
C SER A 60 -6.07 12.83 12.80
N SER A 61 -6.06 12.38 11.54
CA SER A 61 -5.11 12.84 10.53
C SER A 61 -5.37 14.29 10.12
N ASP A 62 -6.63 14.70 9.93
CA ASP A 62 -6.98 16.09 9.61
C ASP A 62 -6.57 17.05 10.74
N GLU A 63 -6.81 16.67 12.01
CA GLU A 63 -6.40 17.44 13.19
C GLU A 63 -4.87 17.66 13.21
N TYR A 64 -4.08 16.63 12.95
CA TYR A 64 -2.62 16.75 12.94
C TYR A 64 -2.09 17.49 11.70
N PHE A 65 -2.56 17.12 10.51
CA PHE A 65 -2.09 17.69 9.24
C PHE A 65 -2.44 19.18 9.10
N SER A 66 -3.60 19.61 9.60
CA SER A 66 -3.96 21.04 9.59
C SER A 66 -3.02 21.90 10.44
N LEU A 67 -2.42 21.33 11.49
CA LEU A 67 -1.46 22.02 12.37
C LEU A 67 -0.03 21.99 11.81
N ILE A 68 0.48 20.83 11.39
CA ILE A 68 1.87 20.71 10.91
C ILE A 68 2.09 21.46 9.60
N GLN A 69 1.04 21.64 8.80
CA GLN A 69 1.08 22.51 7.63
C GLN A 69 1.43 23.95 7.98
N GLY A 70 1.14 24.42 9.19
CA GLY A 70 1.59 25.74 9.64
C GLY A 70 3.11 25.85 9.74
N PHE A 71 3.85 24.75 9.87
CA PHE A 71 5.33 24.77 9.81
C PHE A 71 5.85 24.75 8.36
N ILE A 72 5.00 24.59 7.36
CA ILE A 72 5.40 24.37 5.97
C ILE A 72 4.91 25.51 5.08
N LEU A 73 3.62 25.82 5.14
CA LEU A 73 2.97 26.76 4.26
C LEU A 73 3.27 28.22 4.65
N PRO A 74 3.40 29.12 3.66
CA PRO A 74 3.39 30.55 3.92
C PRO A 74 2.09 30.96 4.58
N LEU A 75 2.18 31.82 5.60
CA LEU A 75 1.01 32.38 6.28
C LEU A 75 0.78 33.83 5.92
N ASP A 76 1.84 34.54 5.52
CA ASP A 76 1.87 35.95 5.17
C ASP A 76 1.52 36.24 3.70
N GLY A 77 1.04 35.24 2.96
CA GLY A 77 0.70 35.36 1.55
C GLY A 77 1.92 35.44 0.61
N THR A 78 3.13 35.24 1.12
CA THR A 78 4.33 35.11 0.29
C THR A 78 4.41 33.72 -0.37
N THR A 79 5.30 33.55 -1.34
CA THR A 79 5.62 32.22 -1.91
C THR A 79 6.73 31.49 -1.15
N GLN A 80 7.23 32.08 -0.06
CA GLN A 80 8.34 31.51 0.70
C GLN A 80 7.83 30.53 1.75
N GLU A 81 8.56 29.44 1.96
CA GLU A 81 8.16 28.46 2.97
C GLU A 81 8.27 29.01 4.38
N ASN A 82 7.50 28.45 5.30
CA ASN A 82 7.45 28.95 6.66
C ASN A 82 8.83 28.83 7.35
N LYS A 83 9.22 29.88 8.08
CA LYS A 83 10.46 29.92 8.87
C LYS A 83 10.60 28.75 9.87
N LEU A 84 9.49 28.11 10.24
CA LEU A 84 9.48 26.97 11.15
C LEU A 84 9.72 25.61 10.47
N ARG A 85 9.84 25.54 9.13
CA ARG A 85 10.00 24.27 8.41
C ARG A 85 11.14 23.41 8.96
N PHE A 86 12.25 24.05 9.31
CA PHE A 86 13.48 23.37 9.74
C PHE A 86 13.71 23.45 11.26
N ILE A 87 12.68 23.74 12.06
CA ILE A 87 12.88 23.94 13.50
C ILE A 87 13.03 22.62 14.28
N GLN A 88 12.46 21.52 13.77
CA GLN A 88 12.34 20.26 14.49
C GLN A 88 12.95 19.12 13.68
N ASN A 89 13.75 18.29 14.36
CA ASN A 89 14.26 17.03 13.79
C ASN A 89 13.25 15.90 14.00
N PHE A 90 12.98 15.14 12.95
CA PHE A 90 12.06 14.00 12.96
C PHE A 90 12.83 12.75 12.54
N LYS A 91 12.56 11.63 13.21
CA LYS A 91 13.24 10.35 12.97
C LYS A 91 12.19 9.26 12.75
N TRP A 92 12.33 8.50 11.67
CA TRP A 92 11.40 7.46 11.23
C TRP A 92 12.12 6.19 10.80
N THR A 93 11.52 5.01 11.00
CA THR A 93 11.92 3.77 10.32
C THR A 93 11.28 3.67 8.93
N ASP A 94 11.68 2.69 8.12
CA ASP A 94 11.07 2.42 6.82
C ASP A 94 10.54 0.98 6.70
N THR A 95 9.49 0.78 5.92
CA THR A 95 8.76 -0.50 5.82
C THR A 95 9.62 -1.66 5.35
N LEU A 96 10.68 -1.38 4.57
CA LEU A 96 11.61 -2.38 4.05
C LEU A 96 12.91 -2.51 4.87
N GLN A 97 13.19 -1.60 5.80
CA GLN A 97 14.50 -1.46 6.46
C GLN A 97 14.49 -1.90 7.94
N GLY A 98 13.39 -2.50 8.40
CA GLY A 98 13.25 -2.97 9.78
C GLY A 98 13.41 -1.81 10.78
N ASN A 99 14.39 -1.94 11.70
CA ASN A 99 14.63 -0.95 12.76
C ASN A 99 15.59 0.18 12.35
N ILE A 100 16.10 0.17 11.12
CA ILE A 100 17.06 1.19 10.67
C ILE A 100 16.31 2.50 10.43
N THR A 101 16.69 3.53 11.17
CA THR A 101 16.04 4.84 11.12
C THR A 101 16.70 5.79 10.12
N SER A 102 15.92 6.75 9.63
CA SER A 102 16.36 7.95 8.94
C SER A 102 15.84 9.17 9.69
N ALA A 103 16.62 10.26 9.71
CA ALA A 103 16.23 11.50 10.36
C ALA A 103 16.45 12.71 9.45
N GLN A 104 15.48 13.62 9.43
CA GLN A 104 15.61 14.91 8.75
C GLN A 104 15.02 16.03 9.62
N GLN A 105 15.71 17.16 9.65
CA GLN A 105 15.25 18.38 10.29
C GLN A 105 14.35 19.17 9.34
N ASP A 106 13.21 18.58 9.00
CA ASP A 106 12.28 19.09 7.99
C ASP A 106 10.83 18.67 8.30
N ALA A 107 9.94 19.64 8.46
CA ALA A 107 8.52 19.40 8.67
C ALA A 107 7.82 18.74 7.46
N VAL A 108 8.34 18.91 6.23
CA VAL A 108 7.83 18.18 5.06
C VAL A 108 8.16 16.69 5.17
N PHE A 109 9.36 16.34 5.66
CA PHE A 109 9.73 14.95 5.91
C PHE A 109 8.79 14.28 6.93
N GLU A 110 8.42 14.99 8.01
CA GLU A 110 7.40 14.51 8.96
C GLU A 110 6.04 14.34 8.30
N LEU A 111 5.56 15.36 7.58
CA LEU A 111 4.26 15.32 6.92
C LEU A 111 4.14 14.12 5.98
N VAL A 112 5.14 13.91 5.12
CA VAL A 112 5.14 12.81 4.15
C VAL A 112 5.29 11.46 4.87
N SER A 113 6.15 11.34 5.88
CA SER A 113 6.33 10.09 6.63
C SER A 113 5.07 9.67 7.40
N MET A 114 4.41 10.62 8.07
CA MET A 114 3.15 10.37 8.76
C MET A 114 2.02 10.04 7.78
N ALA A 115 1.90 10.79 6.68
CA ALA A 115 0.92 10.54 5.64
C ALA A 115 1.16 9.19 4.93
N PHE A 116 2.41 8.73 4.84
CA PHE A 116 2.74 7.37 4.40
C PHE A 116 2.15 6.32 5.34
N ASN A 117 2.26 6.48 6.66
CA ASN A 117 1.59 5.57 7.60
C ASN A 117 0.07 5.60 7.49
N VAL A 118 -0.53 6.78 7.31
CA VAL A 118 -1.97 6.90 7.01
C VAL A 118 -2.31 6.12 5.73
N ALA A 119 -1.49 6.26 4.69
CA ALA A 119 -1.69 5.55 3.43
C ALA A 119 -1.54 4.02 3.58
N ILE A 120 -0.56 3.52 4.34
CA ILE A 120 -0.43 2.10 4.68
C ILE A 120 -1.66 1.62 5.44
N TRP A 121 -2.11 2.38 6.45
CA TRP A 121 -3.25 2.02 7.28
C TRP A 121 -4.53 1.84 6.46
N TYR A 122 -4.80 2.74 5.51
CA TYR A 122 -5.90 2.56 4.56
C TYR A 122 -5.59 1.52 3.46
N SER A 123 -4.31 1.28 3.16
CA SER A 123 -3.79 0.55 2.01
C SER A 123 -4.37 0.97 0.64
N LYS A 124 -4.68 2.27 0.48
CA LYS A 124 -5.27 2.86 -0.75
C LYS A 124 -4.74 4.24 -1.18
N PHE A 125 -4.07 5.02 -0.31
CA PHE A 125 -3.87 6.46 -0.54
C PHE A 125 -2.44 6.91 -0.92
N ALA A 126 -1.54 6.00 -1.31
CA ALA A 126 -0.14 6.33 -1.53
C ALA A 126 0.14 7.32 -2.70
N SER A 127 -0.80 7.49 -3.65
CA SER A 127 -0.57 8.22 -4.92
C SER A 127 -0.35 9.72 -4.78
N ARG A 128 -0.84 10.35 -3.70
CA ARG A 128 -0.68 11.80 -3.48
C ARG A 128 0.60 12.16 -2.74
N LEU A 129 1.29 11.20 -2.13
CA LEU A 129 2.58 11.44 -1.48
C LEU A 129 3.64 11.83 -2.51
N GLU A 130 3.52 11.33 -3.74
CA GLU A 130 4.43 11.56 -4.86
C GLU A 130 4.67 13.05 -5.13
N THR A 131 3.65 13.91 -5.01
CA THR A 131 3.81 15.35 -5.27
C THR A 131 4.62 16.08 -4.21
N HIS A 132 4.75 15.49 -3.01
CA HIS A 132 5.52 16.09 -1.91
C HIS A 132 6.95 15.57 -1.84
N ILE A 133 7.28 14.42 -2.44
CA ILE A 133 8.64 13.86 -2.44
C ILE A 133 9.67 14.84 -3.05
N PRO A 134 9.43 15.50 -4.20
CA PRO A 134 10.41 16.43 -4.78
C PRO A 134 10.68 17.66 -3.91
N ARG A 135 9.83 17.92 -2.91
CA ARG A 135 9.99 19.05 -1.99
C ARG A 135 10.93 18.72 -0.82
N LEU A 136 11.27 17.45 -0.60
CA LEU A 136 12.20 17.04 0.46
C LEU A 136 13.58 17.65 0.20
N ILE A 137 14.25 18.12 1.25
CA ILE A 137 15.60 18.69 1.13
C ILE A 137 16.60 17.61 0.72
N THR A 138 16.51 16.46 1.37
CA THR A 138 17.40 15.33 1.13
C THR A 138 16.59 14.24 0.43
N PRO A 139 16.97 13.87 -0.81
CA PRO A 139 16.36 12.74 -1.50
C PRO A 139 16.44 11.48 -0.63
N ALA A 140 15.39 10.68 -0.65
CA ALA A 140 15.37 9.42 0.07
C ALA A 140 16.46 8.48 -0.47
N GLU A 141 17.17 7.82 0.45
CA GLU A 141 18.15 6.79 0.07
C GLU A 141 17.46 5.60 -0.61
N LYS A 142 18.22 4.81 -1.36
CA LYS A 142 17.69 3.63 -2.05
C LYS A 142 17.06 2.65 -1.06
N GLY A 143 15.86 2.18 -1.37
CA GLY A 143 15.13 1.21 -0.54
C GLY A 143 14.44 1.80 0.68
N ARG A 144 14.39 3.13 0.81
CA ARG A 144 13.57 3.85 1.81
C ARG A 144 12.16 4.08 1.28
N ASP A 145 11.19 4.29 2.18
CA ASP A 145 9.79 4.40 1.78
C ASP A 145 9.50 5.62 0.91
N LEU A 146 10.23 6.72 1.13
CA LEU A 146 10.05 7.96 0.39
C LEU A 146 10.77 7.94 -0.96
N GLU A 147 11.41 6.84 -1.33
CA GLU A 147 11.96 6.66 -2.66
C GLU A 147 10.81 6.39 -3.68
N PRO A 148 10.81 7.03 -4.86
CA PRO A 148 9.71 6.89 -5.84
C PRO A 148 9.34 5.45 -6.17
N ARG A 149 10.33 4.56 -6.30
CA ARG A 149 10.11 3.14 -6.63
C ARG A 149 9.28 2.41 -5.58
N VAL A 150 9.49 2.70 -4.30
CA VAL A 150 8.73 2.07 -3.20
C VAL A 150 7.30 2.59 -3.21
N ILE A 151 7.12 3.90 -3.38
CA ILE A 151 5.79 4.55 -3.46
C ILE A 151 5.00 4.05 -4.66
N ASP A 152 5.60 4.05 -5.85
CA ASP A 152 4.99 3.56 -7.09
C ASP A 152 4.54 2.11 -6.96
N THR A 153 5.35 1.28 -6.30
CA THR A 153 4.98 -0.11 -6.05
C THR A 153 3.77 -0.22 -5.13
N TYR A 154 3.72 0.56 -4.04
CA TYR A 154 2.55 0.59 -3.16
C TYR A 154 1.28 1.08 -3.87
N ILE A 155 1.38 2.12 -4.71
CA ILE A 155 0.25 2.64 -5.50
C ILE A 155 -0.32 1.54 -6.38
N VAL A 156 0.55 0.91 -7.18
CA VAL A 156 0.14 -0.12 -8.14
C VAL A 156 -0.38 -1.36 -7.40
N GLN A 157 0.23 -1.75 -6.27
CA GLN A 157 -0.29 -2.83 -5.43
C GLN A 157 -1.68 -2.51 -4.89
N SER A 158 -1.92 -1.30 -4.36
CA SER A 158 -3.23 -0.89 -3.85
C SER A 158 -4.31 -0.93 -4.93
N GLN A 159 -3.98 -0.54 -6.16
CA GLN A 159 -4.89 -0.67 -7.31
C GLN A 159 -5.19 -2.15 -7.62
N ALA A 160 -4.15 -2.98 -7.70
CA ALA A 160 -4.31 -4.42 -7.97
C ALA A 160 -5.17 -5.11 -6.90
N GLU A 161 -4.93 -4.81 -5.62
CA GLU A 161 -5.69 -5.36 -4.48
C GLU A 161 -7.15 -4.89 -4.47
N ALA A 162 -7.41 -3.63 -4.83
CA ALA A 162 -8.76 -3.13 -5.04
C ALA A 162 -9.46 -3.86 -6.20
N GLN A 163 -8.72 -4.10 -7.29
CA GLN A 163 -9.21 -4.82 -8.46
C GLN A 163 -9.58 -6.28 -8.16
N GLU A 164 -8.88 -6.93 -7.22
CA GLU A 164 -9.27 -8.27 -6.73
C GLU A 164 -10.70 -8.30 -6.17
N VAL A 165 -11.06 -7.27 -5.41
CA VAL A 165 -12.40 -7.14 -4.82
C VAL A 165 -13.43 -6.89 -5.92
N THR A 166 -13.09 -6.06 -6.92
CA THR A 166 -13.94 -5.83 -8.10
C THR A 166 -14.19 -7.13 -8.87
N ILE A 167 -13.15 -7.96 -9.09
CA ILE A 167 -13.28 -9.27 -9.74
C ILE A 167 -14.21 -10.18 -8.91
N ALA A 168 -14.00 -10.25 -7.60
CA ALA A 168 -14.81 -11.07 -6.73
C ALA A 168 -16.30 -10.66 -6.78
N ARG A 169 -16.57 -9.35 -6.81
CA ARG A 169 -17.92 -8.80 -6.96
C ARG A 169 -18.50 -9.07 -8.35
N ALA A 170 -17.69 -8.96 -9.40
CA ALA A 170 -18.11 -9.24 -10.76
C ALA A 170 -18.56 -10.71 -10.93
N ILE A 171 -17.84 -11.65 -10.30
CA ILE A 171 -18.18 -13.07 -10.25
C ILE A 171 -19.48 -13.29 -9.46
N GLU A 172 -19.62 -12.65 -8.29
CA GLU A 172 -20.81 -12.74 -7.44
C GLU A 172 -22.08 -12.25 -8.17
N LEU A 173 -21.95 -11.13 -8.90
CA LEU A 173 -23.01 -10.55 -9.72
C LEU A 173 -23.20 -11.28 -11.07
N LYS A 174 -22.47 -12.37 -11.31
CA LYS A 174 -22.56 -13.20 -12.52
C LYS A 174 -22.38 -12.42 -13.82
N HIS A 175 -21.45 -11.46 -13.84
CA HIS A 175 -21.08 -10.77 -15.08
C HIS A 175 -20.50 -11.74 -16.12
N ASN A 176 -20.47 -11.31 -17.39
CA ASN A 176 -19.92 -12.09 -18.49
C ASN A 176 -18.47 -12.51 -18.24
N ALA A 177 -18.14 -13.74 -18.63
CA ALA A 177 -16.81 -14.32 -18.48
C ALA A 177 -15.72 -13.50 -19.17
N SER A 178 -16.04 -12.85 -20.30
CA SER A 178 -15.12 -11.97 -21.02
C SER A 178 -14.67 -10.76 -20.17
N LEU A 179 -15.61 -10.15 -19.43
CA LEU A 179 -15.30 -9.04 -18.54
C LEU A 179 -14.44 -9.51 -17.37
N ILE A 180 -14.78 -10.65 -16.75
CA ILE A 180 -14.02 -11.20 -15.62
C ILE A 180 -12.60 -11.58 -16.06
N ALA A 181 -12.45 -12.16 -17.25
CA ALA A 181 -11.15 -12.46 -17.85
C ALA A 181 -10.32 -11.20 -18.06
N ALA A 182 -10.93 -10.14 -18.60
CA ALA A 182 -10.25 -8.87 -18.83
C ALA A 182 -9.83 -8.18 -17.53
N LEU A 183 -10.72 -8.11 -16.53
CA LEU A 183 -10.39 -7.59 -15.20
C LEU A 183 -9.24 -8.36 -14.56
N SER A 184 -9.23 -9.69 -14.67
CA SER A 184 -8.18 -10.54 -14.11
C SER A 184 -6.84 -10.35 -14.84
N PHE A 185 -6.88 -10.16 -16.15
CA PHE A 185 -5.68 -9.88 -16.95
C PHE A 185 -5.06 -8.54 -16.57
N GLU A 186 -5.85 -7.48 -16.46
CA GLU A 186 -5.38 -6.16 -16.01
C GLU A 186 -4.83 -6.21 -14.58
N THR A 187 -5.47 -6.95 -13.67
CA THR A 187 -4.93 -7.19 -12.31
C THR A 187 -3.56 -7.86 -12.35
N ALA A 188 -3.38 -8.88 -13.20
CA ALA A 188 -2.08 -9.53 -13.35
C ALA A 188 -1.01 -8.56 -13.89
N ASN A 189 -1.38 -7.66 -14.81
CA ASN A 189 -0.49 -6.63 -15.34
C ASN A 189 -0.10 -5.60 -14.28
N PHE A 190 -1.02 -5.20 -13.39
CA PHE A 190 -0.66 -4.34 -12.26
C PHE A 190 0.36 -5.02 -11.34
N TYR A 191 0.15 -6.28 -10.96
CA TYR A 191 1.13 -7.00 -10.15
C TYR A 191 2.48 -7.18 -10.86
N GLN A 192 2.48 -7.40 -12.17
CA GLN A 192 3.71 -7.46 -12.97
C GLN A 192 4.45 -6.12 -12.97
N LYS A 193 3.72 -5.01 -13.17
CA LYS A 193 4.28 -3.66 -13.13
C LYS A 193 4.91 -3.37 -11.77
N ALA A 194 4.22 -3.71 -10.68
CA ALA A 194 4.74 -3.57 -9.33
C ALA A 194 6.03 -4.39 -9.10
N ASP A 195 6.07 -5.66 -9.53
CA ASP A 195 7.30 -6.48 -9.43
C ASP A 195 8.46 -5.87 -10.22
N HIS A 196 8.17 -5.32 -11.41
CA HIS A 196 9.18 -4.70 -12.26
C HIS A 196 9.79 -3.45 -11.62
N THR A 197 8.97 -2.61 -10.97
CA THR A 197 9.45 -1.43 -10.24
C THR A 197 10.45 -1.80 -9.14
N LEU A 198 10.27 -2.95 -8.48
CA LEU A 198 11.18 -3.45 -7.44
C LEU A 198 12.45 -4.13 -7.98
N ASN A 199 12.59 -4.41 -9.28
CA ASN A 199 13.77 -5.11 -9.82
C ASN A 199 15.10 -4.38 -9.61
N THR A 200 15.04 -3.06 -9.43
CA THR A 200 16.22 -2.22 -9.26
C THR A 200 16.55 -1.92 -7.80
N LEU A 201 15.75 -2.44 -6.85
CA LEU A 201 16.01 -2.36 -5.41
C LEU A 201 16.92 -3.49 -4.95
N ASP A 202 17.51 -3.29 -3.77
CA ASP A 202 18.31 -4.31 -3.11
C ASP A 202 17.45 -5.58 -2.88
N PRO A 203 17.90 -6.75 -3.36
CA PRO A 203 17.20 -8.02 -3.12
C PRO A 203 17.02 -8.33 -1.62
N GLU A 204 17.91 -7.89 -0.74
CA GLU A 204 17.86 -8.27 0.68
C GLU A 204 16.57 -7.78 1.37
N CYS A 205 16.11 -6.57 1.03
CA CYS A 205 14.91 -5.98 1.61
C CYS A 205 13.63 -6.20 0.78
N SER A 206 13.75 -6.39 -0.53
CA SER A 206 12.60 -6.43 -1.45
C SER A 206 12.13 -7.83 -1.84
N SER A 207 12.96 -8.87 -1.68
CA SER A 207 12.70 -10.17 -2.31
C SER A 207 11.42 -10.86 -1.83
N LYS A 208 11.07 -10.76 -0.54
CA LYS A 208 9.82 -11.36 -0.02
C LYS A 208 8.59 -10.67 -0.61
N TRP A 209 8.62 -9.35 -0.70
CA TRP A 209 7.57 -8.55 -1.32
C TRP A 209 7.42 -8.88 -2.80
N LYS A 210 8.53 -9.00 -3.54
CA LYS A 210 8.53 -9.45 -4.95
C LYS A 210 7.89 -10.82 -5.12
N LYS A 211 8.19 -11.78 -4.24
CA LYS A 211 7.55 -13.11 -4.29
C LYS A 211 6.04 -13.04 -4.11
N TYR A 212 5.54 -12.15 -3.27
CA TYR A 212 4.10 -11.89 -3.16
C TYR A 212 3.52 -11.34 -4.48
N LEU A 213 4.16 -10.33 -5.08
CA LEU A 213 3.69 -9.74 -6.34
C LEU A 213 3.71 -10.76 -7.48
N GLN A 214 4.79 -11.54 -7.61
CA GLN A 214 4.91 -12.61 -8.61
C GLN A 214 3.85 -13.69 -8.41
N LEU A 215 3.59 -14.11 -7.17
CA LEU A 215 2.54 -15.06 -6.83
C LEU A 215 1.18 -14.55 -7.30
N LYS A 216 0.84 -13.30 -6.97
CA LYS A 216 -0.43 -12.68 -7.34
C LYS A 216 -0.56 -12.50 -8.84
N GLN A 217 0.49 -12.10 -9.53
CA GLN A 217 0.53 -12.00 -10.99
C GLN A 217 0.20 -13.34 -11.66
N HIS A 218 0.87 -14.44 -11.27
CA HIS A 218 0.59 -15.77 -11.82
C HIS A 218 -0.82 -16.26 -11.44
N PHE A 219 -1.28 -15.97 -10.22
CA PHE A 219 -2.61 -16.35 -9.76
C PHE A 219 -3.72 -15.67 -10.56
N TYR A 220 -3.60 -14.37 -10.84
CA TYR A 220 -4.59 -13.64 -11.65
C TYR A 220 -4.47 -13.92 -13.14
N MET A 221 -3.28 -14.28 -13.63
CA MET A 221 -3.12 -14.80 -15.00
C MET A 221 -3.85 -16.14 -15.19
N ALA A 222 -3.82 -17.02 -14.18
CA ALA A 222 -4.61 -18.25 -14.19
C ALA A 222 -6.12 -17.96 -14.21
N TYR A 223 -6.59 -16.97 -13.45
CA TYR A 223 -7.98 -16.50 -13.52
C TYR A 223 -8.34 -16.00 -14.93
N ALA A 224 -7.49 -15.16 -15.53
CA ALA A 224 -7.72 -14.61 -16.86
C ALA A 224 -7.88 -15.71 -17.92
N HIS A 225 -6.95 -16.66 -17.97
CA HIS A 225 -7.02 -17.79 -18.89
C HIS A 225 -8.22 -18.72 -18.65
N CYS A 226 -8.63 -18.89 -17.39
CA CYS A 226 -9.78 -19.73 -17.04
C CYS A 226 -11.10 -19.13 -17.57
N TYR A 227 -11.36 -17.86 -17.28
CA TYR A 227 -12.56 -17.17 -17.77
C TYR A 227 -12.51 -16.89 -19.28
N HIS A 228 -11.31 -16.70 -19.85
CA HIS A 228 -11.14 -16.64 -21.30
C HIS A 228 -11.51 -17.97 -21.95
N GLY A 229 -11.11 -19.11 -21.36
CA GLY A 229 -11.52 -20.44 -21.80
C GLY A 229 -13.04 -20.62 -21.80
N GLN A 230 -13.74 -20.10 -20.78
CA GLN A 230 -15.21 -20.10 -20.76
C GLN A 230 -15.82 -19.24 -21.87
N THR A 231 -15.21 -18.09 -22.17
CA THR A 231 -15.64 -17.21 -23.27
C THR A 231 -15.48 -17.90 -24.62
N LEU A 232 -14.34 -18.57 -24.84
CA LEU A 232 -14.07 -19.35 -26.05
C LEU A 232 -15.04 -20.52 -26.20
N LEU A 233 -15.32 -21.25 -25.11
CA LEU A 233 -16.29 -22.34 -25.12
C LEU A 233 -17.70 -21.84 -25.50
N ALA A 234 -18.12 -20.69 -24.96
CA ALA A 234 -19.40 -20.08 -25.31
C ALA A 234 -19.47 -19.58 -26.76
N GLY A 235 -18.33 -19.38 -27.41
CA GLY A 235 -18.22 -19.08 -28.84
C GLY A 235 -17.90 -20.31 -29.70
N ASP A 236 -18.22 -21.51 -29.22
CA ASP A 236 -18.00 -22.80 -29.88
C ASP A 236 -16.52 -23.15 -30.18
N LYS A 237 -15.55 -22.38 -29.67
CA LYS A 237 -14.11 -22.60 -29.90
C LYS A 237 -13.52 -23.57 -28.86
N CYS A 238 -14.06 -24.78 -28.78
CA CYS A 238 -13.72 -25.73 -27.72
C CYS A 238 -12.22 -26.13 -27.67
N GLY A 239 -11.57 -26.32 -28.81
CA GLY A 239 -10.13 -26.63 -28.87
C GLY A 239 -9.24 -25.51 -28.29
N GLU A 240 -9.56 -24.26 -28.61
CA GLU A 240 -8.88 -23.08 -28.03
C GLU A 240 -9.18 -22.94 -26.53
N ALA A 241 -10.43 -23.22 -26.11
CA ALA A 241 -10.82 -23.21 -24.71
C ALA A 241 -10.02 -24.20 -23.86
N ILE A 242 -9.83 -25.43 -24.35
CA ILE A 242 -8.99 -26.44 -23.71
C ILE A 242 -7.56 -25.93 -23.56
N ARG A 243 -6.99 -25.37 -24.63
CA ARG A 243 -5.61 -24.89 -24.60
C ARG A 243 -5.43 -23.71 -23.63
N SER A 244 -6.41 -22.81 -23.55
CA SER A 244 -6.42 -21.71 -22.57
C SER A 244 -6.47 -22.24 -21.14
N LEU A 245 -7.30 -23.25 -20.86
CA LEU A 245 -7.39 -23.85 -19.51
C LEU A 245 -6.15 -24.65 -19.11
N GLN A 246 -5.49 -25.31 -20.06
CA GLN A 246 -4.16 -25.91 -19.83
C GLN A 246 -3.11 -24.86 -19.46
N GLU A 247 -3.17 -23.67 -20.06
CA GLU A 247 -2.28 -22.57 -19.68
C GLU A 247 -2.63 -22.02 -18.29
N ALA A 248 -3.93 -21.92 -17.96
CA ALA A 248 -4.38 -21.57 -16.61
C ALA A 248 -3.83 -22.53 -15.55
N GLU A 249 -3.82 -23.84 -15.81
CA GLU A 249 -3.25 -24.85 -14.92
C GLU A 249 -1.75 -24.64 -14.69
N LYS A 250 -0.98 -24.35 -15.75
CA LYS A 250 0.46 -24.03 -15.62
C LYS A 250 0.71 -22.81 -14.74
N PHE A 251 -0.03 -21.72 -14.97
CA PHE A 251 0.06 -20.51 -14.15
C PHE A 251 -0.30 -20.78 -12.70
N TYR A 252 -1.35 -21.58 -12.46
CA TYR A 252 -1.77 -21.98 -11.12
C TYR A 252 -0.70 -22.81 -10.40
N SER A 253 -0.11 -23.81 -11.06
CA SER A 253 0.99 -24.61 -10.50
C SER A 253 2.23 -23.75 -10.20
N ARG A 254 2.53 -22.76 -11.06
CA ARG A 254 3.62 -21.81 -10.79
C ARG A 254 3.32 -20.91 -9.58
N ALA A 255 2.09 -20.43 -9.45
CA ALA A 255 1.64 -19.68 -8.27
C ALA A 255 1.73 -20.52 -6.99
N GLU A 256 1.47 -21.82 -7.06
CA GLU A 256 1.61 -22.73 -5.92
C GLU A 256 3.09 -22.93 -5.52
N ALA A 257 3.99 -23.05 -6.50
CA ALA A 257 5.43 -23.06 -6.23
C ALA A 257 5.89 -21.74 -5.57
N LEU A 258 5.42 -20.61 -6.08
CA LEU A 258 5.71 -19.29 -5.51
C LEU A 258 5.17 -19.12 -4.08
N CYS A 259 4.05 -19.76 -3.72
CA CYS A 259 3.58 -19.81 -2.32
C CYS A 259 4.63 -20.45 -1.39
N LYS A 260 5.29 -21.52 -1.85
CA LYS A 260 6.32 -22.23 -1.07
C LYS A 260 7.58 -21.38 -0.98
N GLU A 261 8.00 -20.76 -2.09
CA GLU A 261 9.13 -19.84 -2.14
C GLU A 261 8.91 -18.66 -1.18
N TYR A 262 7.74 -17.98 -1.25
CA TYR A 262 7.38 -16.87 -0.37
C TYR A 262 7.49 -17.23 1.12
N ARG A 263 7.05 -18.43 1.49
CA ARG A 263 7.11 -18.90 2.88
C ARG A 263 8.54 -19.10 3.39
N GLN A 264 9.46 -19.49 2.51
CA GLN A 264 10.86 -19.73 2.86
C GLN A 264 11.69 -18.44 2.87
N MET A 265 11.21 -17.39 2.20
CA MET A 265 11.89 -16.11 2.15
C MET A 265 11.83 -15.39 3.50
N LYS A 266 12.99 -14.92 3.95
CA LYS A 266 13.10 -13.92 5.01
C LYS A 266 12.79 -12.54 4.42
N GLY A 267 12.16 -11.69 5.20
CA GLY A 267 11.84 -10.32 4.81
C GLY A 267 10.72 -9.73 5.67
N PRO A 268 10.38 -8.46 5.45
CA PRO A 268 9.36 -7.74 6.23
C PRO A 268 7.97 -8.43 6.21
N GLY A 269 7.14 -8.13 7.20
CA GLY A 269 5.79 -8.68 7.35
C GLY A 269 5.74 -10.12 7.88
N SER A 270 4.53 -10.61 8.20
CA SER A 270 4.38 -11.96 8.76
C SER A 270 4.49 -13.05 7.68
N THR A 271 4.78 -14.28 8.09
CA THR A 271 4.87 -15.42 7.17
C THR A 271 3.52 -16.11 7.08
N ALA A 272 2.85 -15.96 5.94
CA ALA A 272 1.58 -16.62 5.64
C ALA A 272 1.76 -17.94 4.87
N LYS A 273 0.69 -18.73 4.79
CA LYS A 273 0.58 -19.92 3.94
C LYS A 273 -0.57 -19.78 2.93
N PRO A 274 -0.34 -19.07 1.81
CA PRO A 274 -1.44 -18.70 0.90
C PRO A 274 -2.08 -19.89 0.19
N SER A 275 -1.29 -20.91 -0.14
CA SER A 275 -1.77 -22.13 -0.82
C SER A 275 -2.75 -22.95 0.03
N GLU A 276 -2.70 -22.82 1.36
CA GLU A 276 -3.63 -23.51 2.26
C GLU A 276 -4.99 -22.79 2.35
N GLN A 277 -5.06 -21.52 1.93
CA GLN A 277 -6.25 -20.69 2.05
C GLN A 277 -7.33 -21.03 1.01
N LEU A 278 -8.59 -20.73 1.37
CA LEU A 278 -9.76 -21.10 0.59
C LEU A 278 -9.79 -20.47 -0.80
N PHE A 279 -9.32 -19.23 -0.93
CA PHE A 279 -9.30 -18.52 -2.21
C PHE A 279 -8.42 -19.21 -3.25
N PHE A 280 -7.28 -19.74 -2.81
CA PHE A 280 -6.33 -20.43 -3.67
C PHE A 280 -6.91 -21.77 -4.13
N LYS A 281 -7.40 -22.59 -3.18
CA LYS A 281 -7.99 -23.90 -3.47
C LYS A 281 -9.22 -23.81 -4.37
N LYS A 282 -10.07 -22.80 -4.18
CA LYS A 282 -11.26 -22.59 -5.02
C LYS A 282 -10.91 -22.39 -6.49
N LEU A 283 -9.88 -21.61 -6.80
CA LEU A 283 -9.42 -21.43 -8.19
C LEU A 283 -8.94 -22.75 -8.79
N GLY A 284 -8.12 -23.52 -8.06
CA GLY A 284 -7.61 -24.81 -8.55
C GLY A 284 -8.74 -25.78 -8.91
N THR A 285 -9.73 -25.94 -8.04
CA THR A 285 -10.91 -26.78 -8.32
C THR A 285 -11.71 -26.23 -9.52
N PHE A 286 -11.86 -24.91 -9.64
CA PHE A 286 -12.59 -24.29 -10.73
C PHE A 286 -11.93 -24.50 -12.08
N ILE A 287 -10.59 -24.34 -12.17
CA ILE A 287 -9.82 -24.61 -13.39
C ILE A 287 -9.98 -26.08 -13.79
N LYS A 288 -9.77 -27.01 -12.85
CA LYS A 288 -9.87 -28.45 -13.10
C LYS A 288 -11.25 -28.84 -13.63
N ASN A 289 -12.31 -28.46 -12.94
CA ASN A 289 -13.68 -28.78 -13.34
C ASN A 289 -14.05 -28.19 -14.71
N THR A 290 -13.57 -26.97 -15.01
CA THR A 290 -13.83 -26.31 -16.30
C THR A 290 -13.06 -26.99 -17.43
N LEU A 291 -11.81 -27.42 -17.17
CA LEU A 291 -11.01 -28.17 -18.15
C LEU A 291 -11.65 -29.53 -18.46
N GLU A 292 -12.04 -30.29 -17.44
CA GLU A 292 -12.73 -31.57 -17.60
C GLU A 292 -14.07 -31.42 -18.35
N LYS A 293 -14.78 -30.30 -18.14
CA LYS A 293 -15.98 -29.96 -18.92
C LYS A 293 -15.62 -29.74 -20.40
N CYS A 294 -14.64 -28.89 -20.71
CA CYS A 294 -14.24 -28.60 -22.09
C CYS A 294 -13.73 -29.86 -22.81
N GLN A 295 -12.94 -30.71 -22.13
CA GLN A 295 -12.44 -31.96 -22.70
C GLN A 295 -13.57 -32.93 -23.05
N ARG A 296 -14.57 -33.08 -22.17
CA ARG A 296 -15.76 -33.89 -22.45
C ARG A 296 -16.55 -33.33 -23.63
N GLU A 297 -16.84 -32.04 -23.63
CA GLU A 297 -17.58 -31.42 -24.74
C GLU A 297 -16.82 -31.57 -26.06
N ASN A 298 -15.50 -31.43 -26.06
CA ASN A 298 -14.70 -31.62 -27.26
C ASN A 298 -14.69 -33.08 -27.74
N SER A 299 -14.72 -34.06 -26.84
CA SER A 299 -14.74 -35.49 -27.21
C SER A 299 -16.09 -36.01 -27.68
N PHE A 300 -17.19 -35.33 -27.34
CA PHE A 300 -18.54 -35.77 -27.67
C PHE A 300 -19.25 -34.89 -28.72
N ILE A 301 -18.91 -33.59 -28.80
CA ILE A 301 -19.66 -32.60 -29.59
C ILE A 301 -18.77 -31.99 -30.67
N TYR A 302 -17.67 -31.33 -30.29
CA TYR A 302 -16.96 -30.42 -31.21
C TYR A 302 -15.86 -31.10 -32.04
N PHE A 303 -15.12 -32.05 -31.45
CA PHE A 303 -13.95 -32.69 -32.08
C PHE A 303 -12.90 -31.69 -32.61
N HIS A 304 -12.79 -30.50 -32.00
CA HIS A 304 -11.85 -29.47 -32.41
C HIS A 304 -10.42 -29.87 -32.05
N LYS A 305 -9.49 -29.59 -32.96
CA LYS A 305 -8.06 -29.76 -32.69
C LYS A 305 -7.62 -28.75 -31.63
N VAL A 306 -6.94 -29.23 -30.59
CA VAL A 306 -6.34 -28.36 -29.57
C VAL A 306 -5.10 -27.67 -30.18
N PRO A 307 -5.03 -26.33 -30.20
CA PRO A 307 -3.86 -25.61 -30.68
C PRO A 307 -2.60 -25.92 -29.87
N ALA A 308 -1.42 -25.83 -30.47
CA ALA A 308 -0.15 -26.03 -29.77
C ALA A 308 0.16 -24.86 -28.82
N GLU A 309 -0.12 -23.64 -29.27
CA GLU A 309 0.13 -22.41 -28.53
C GLU A 309 -1.17 -21.87 -27.90
N ALA A 310 -1.03 -21.23 -26.74
CA ALA A 310 -2.17 -20.59 -26.09
C ALA A 310 -2.58 -19.33 -26.86
N PRO A 311 -3.89 -19.02 -26.93
CA PRO A 311 -4.34 -17.79 -27.55
C PRO A 311 -3.78 -16.59 -26.78
N ALA A 312 -3.31 -15.57 -27.53
CA ALA A 312 -2.81 -14.34 -26.93
C ALA A 312 -3.95 -13.61 -26.20
N LEU A 313 -3.71 -13.27 -24.94
CA LEU A 313 -4.67 -12.50 -24.13
C LEU A 313 -4.51 -11.00 -24.45
N GLU A 314 -5.21 -10.53 -25.48
CA GLU A 314 -5.35 -9.08 -25.74
C GLU A 314 -6.67 -8.56 -25.13
N LEU A 315 -6.83 -8.78 -23.83
CA LEU A 315 -8.05 -8.41 -23.11
C LEU A 315 -7.92 -7.00 -22.54
N LYS A 316 -8.94 -6.17 -22.76
CA LYS A 316 -9.08 -4.85 -22.12
C LYS A 316 -10.40 -4.78 -21.39
N ALA A 317 -10.36 -4.45 -20.10
CA ALA A 317 -11.56 -4.32 -19.31
C ALA A 317 -12.31 -3.04 -19.69
N SER A 318 -13.56 -3.17 -20.15
CA SER A 318 -14.37 -2.01 -20.55
C SER A 318 -14.91 -1.21 -19.37
N TYR A 319 -15.03 -1.84 -18.20
CA TYR A 319 -15.60 -1.26 -16.97
C TYR A 319 -14.92 -1.87 -15.73
N GLY A 320 -14.98 -1.18 -14.59
CA GLY A 320 -14.55 -1.71 -13.30
C GLY A 320 -13.04 -1.68 -13.05
N LEU A 321 -12.28 -0.83 -13.76
CA LEU A 321 -10.88 -0.56 -13.44
C LEU A 321 -10.77 0.30 -12.18
N ALA A 322 -9.92 -0.12 -11.25
CA ALA A 322 -9.66 0.59 -10.00
C ALA A 322 -8.70 1.76 -10.24
N GLU A 323 -9.18 2.96 -9.93
CA GLU A 323 -8.39 4.19 -9.96
C GLU A 323 -8.04 4.65 -8.54
N PRO A 324 -6.86 5.27 -8.32
CA PRO A 324 -6.50 5.80 -7.02
C PRO A 324 -7.44 6.95 -6.64
N THR A 325 -8.01 6.89 -5.44
CA THR A 325 -8.82 8.00 -4.93
C THR A 325 -7.91 9.19 -4.59
N PRO A 326 -8.21 10.40 -5.09
CA PRO A 326 -7.49 11.59 -4.68
C PRO A 326 -7.57 11.80 -3.17
N PHE A 327 -6.42 11.84 -2.51
CA PHE A 327 -6.30 12.36 -1.15
C PHE A 327 -6.06 13.87 -1.19
N GLU A 328 -6.72 14.60 -0.30
CA GLU A 328 -6.53 16.04 -0.11
C GLU A 328 -6.14 16.30 1.34
N LEU A 329 -5.09 17.08 1.53
CA LEU A 329 -4.71 17.56 2.86
C LEU A 329 -5.81 18.47 3.40
N PRO A 330 -6.08 18.44 4.72
CA PRO A 330 -7.03 19.36 5.32
C PRO A 330 -6.56 20.81 5.11
N PRO A 331 -7.48 21.78 5.15
CA PRO A 331 -7.09 23.17 5.19
C PRO A 331 -6.24 23.47 6.44
N LEU A 332 -5.43 24.51 6.34
CA LEU A 332 -4.64 25.00 7.46
C LEU A 332 -5.54 25.28 8.68
N SER A 333 -5.08 24.88 9.87
CA SER A 333 -5.80 25.13 11.12
C SER A 333 -6.04 26.63 11.33
N ALA A 334 -7.26 26.99 11.76
CA ALA A 334 -7.61 28.38 12.07
C ALA A 334 -6.72 28.99 13.19
N GLN A 335 -6.02 28.16 13.96
CA GLN A 335 -5.04 28.62 14.96
C GLN A 335 -3.74 29.14 14.33
N CYS A 336 -3.44 28.74 13.08
CA CYS A 336 -2.22 29.09 12.39
C CYS A 336 -2.35 30.44 11.66
N THR A 337 -2.38 31.53 12.43
CA THR A 337 -2.46 32.88 11.88
C THR A 337 -1.09 33.54 11.75
N PRO A 338 -0.92 34.52 10.85
CA PRO A 338 0.33 35.26 10.69
C PRO A 338 0.79 35.91 12.00
N GLU A 339 -0.13 36.44 12.78
CA GLU A 339 0.14 37.15 14.03
C GLU A 339 0.73 36.19 15.07
N VAL A 340 0.17 34.99 15.19
CA VAL A 340 0.70 33.98 16.12
C VAL A 340 2.08 33.51 15.67
N TYR A 341 2.28 33.29 14.36
CA TYR A 341 3.55 32.83 13.81
C TYR A 341 4.65 33.91 13.84
N ALA A 342 4.29 35.19 13.85
CA ALA A 342 5.21 36.29 14.10
C ALA A 342 5.83 36.19 15.51
N THR A 343 5.11 35.63 16.49
CA THR A 343 5.61 35.48 17.87
C THR A 343 6.66 34.37 18.05
N PHE A 344 6.88 33.52 17.04
CA PHE A 344 7.96 32.54 17.06
C PHE A 344 9.29 33.22 16.74
N ASP A 345 10.19 33.25 17.72
CA ASP A 345 11.45 33.97 17.66
C ASP A 345 12.65 33.01 17.53
N LEU A 346 13.07 32.75 16.30
CA LEU A 346 14.18 31.83 16.01
C LEU A 346 15.52 32.30 16.60
N THR A 347 15.68 33.59 16.93
CA THR A 347 16.91 34.13 17.51
C THR A 347 17.13 33.69 18.95
N LYS A 348 16.07 33.28 19.65
CA LYS A 348 16.14 32.82 21.04
C LYS A 348 16.61 31.38 21.19
N GLY A 349 16.74 30.66 20.07
CA GLY A 349 17.19 29.27 19.98
C GLY A 349 16.29 28.27 20.73
N PRO A 350 16.15 27.03 20.24
CA PRO A 350 15.82 25.94 21.15
C PRO A 350 16.99 25.87 22.14
N LYS A 351 16.76 26.06 23.45
CA LYS A 351 17.84 25.79 24.42
C LYS A 351 18.25 24.33 24.19
N GLU A 352 19.52 24.09 23.89
CA GLU A 352 20.06 22.73 23.87
C GLU A 352 19.72 22.10 25.22
N ASP A 353 18.92 21.05 25.18
CA ASP A 353 18.80 20.17 26.33
C ASP A 353 20.20 19.61 26.60
N LYS A 354 20.89 20.18 27.59
CA LYS A 354 22.01 19.53 28.30
C LYS A 354 21.55 18.28 29.07
N ALA A 355 20.38 17.73 28.76
CA ALA A 355 20.07 16.35 29.06
C ALA A 355 21.00 15.52 28.19
N LYS A 356 22.00 14.89 28.83
CA LYS A 356 22.86 13.83 28.28
C LYS A 356 22.16 13.19 27.09
N ALA A 357 22.78 13.23 25.90
CA ALA A 357 22.33 12.51 24.72
C ALA A 357 21.70 11.20 25.19
N LYS A 358 20.36 11.17 25.25
CA LYS A 358 19.65 9.96 25.65
C LYS A 358 20.10 8.98 24.59
N HIS A 359 20.86 7.99 25.03
CA HIS A 359 21.34 6.85 24.26
C HIS A 359 20.32 6.60 23.15
N ASP A 360 20.73 6.68 21.87
CA ASP A 360 19.85 6.51 20.70
C ASP A 360 18.83 5.42 21.04
N GLU A 361 17.64 5.83 21.48
CA GLU A 361 16.66 4.88 21.99
C GLU A 361 16.20 4.15 20.74
N GLU A 362 16.58 2.87 20.65
CA GLU A 362 16.26 2.04 19.50
C GLU A 362 14.76 2.15 19.26
N ILE A 363 14.37 2.73 18.12
CA ILE A 363 12.97 2.95 17.80
C ILE A 363 12.34 1.58 17.67
N LYS A 364 11.48 1.24 18.64
CA LYS A 364 10.80 -0.04 18.66
C LYS A 364 9.85 -0.11 17.46
N PRO A 365 9.78 -1.26 16.77
CA PRO A 365 8.75 -1.51 15.76
C PRO A 365 7.35 -1.19 16.29
N VAL A 366 6.50 -0.69 15.41
CA VAL A 366 5.07 -0.53 15.73
C VAL A 366 4.52 -1.90 16.08
N LYS A 367 3.94 -2.03 17.28
CA LYS A 367 3.30 -3.28 17.71
C LYS A 367 1.90 -3.34 17.12
N GLU A 368 1.79 -3.92 15.94
CA GLU A 368 0.51 -4.13 15.27
C GLU A 368 -0.31 -5.20 16.01
N PRO A 369 -1.64 -5.00 16.16
CA PRO A 369 -2.51 -6.00 16.77
C PRO A 369 -2.57 -7.26 15.90
N ASP A 370 -2.56 -8.44 16.53
CA ASP A 370 -2.81 -9.70 15.83
C ASP A 370 -4.25 -9.69 15.26
N LEU A 371 -4.38 -9.39 13.97
CA LEU A 371 -5.64 -9.48 13.25
C LEU A 371 -6.02 -10.97 13.11
N LYS A 372 -6.71 -11.51 14.12
CA LYS A 372 -7.31 -12.84 14.03
C LYS A 372 -8.31 -12.84 12.87
N PRO A 373 -8.39 -13.92 12.06
CA PRO A 373 -9.39 -14.01 11.00
C PRO A 373 -10.80 -13.87 11.61
N GLN A 374 -11.45 -12.72 11.41
CA GLN A 374 -12.87 -12.60 11.73
C GLN A 374 -13.65 -13.44 10.72
N LYS A 375 -14.60 -14.25 11.21
CA LYS A 375 -15.43 -15.13 10.37
C LYS A 375 -16.19 -14.38 9.26
N ASP A 376 -16.40 -13.07 9.43
CA ASP A 376 -17.23 -12.25 8.55
C ASP A 376 -16.43 -11.34 7.60
N THR A 377 -15.16 -11.06 7.87
CA THR A 377 -14.32 -10.29 6.95
C THR A 377 -13.62 -11.25 6.00
N GLY A 378 -14.08 -11.30 4.76
CA GLY A 378 -13.41 -12.06 3.69
C GLY A 378 -12.03 -11.53 3.30
N CYS A 379 -11.23 -11.00 4.22
CA CYS A 379 -9.87 -10.52 3.96
C CYS A 379 -8.95 -10.95 5.12
N VAL A 380 -7.82 -11.57 4.79
CA VAL A 380 -6.73 -11.92 5.71
C VAL A 380 -5.53 -11.05 5.35
N VAL A 381 -5.09 -10.23 6.29
CA VAL A 381 -3.91 -9.38 6.14
C VAL A 381 -2.73 -10.07 6.84
N SER A 382 -1.54 -10.10 6.22
CA SER A 382 -0.35 -10.74 6.78
C SER A 382 0.92 -9.92 6.68
#